data_AF-A0A6B3HJN0-F1
#
_entry.id   AF-A0A6B3HJN0-F1
#
_cell.length_a   1.000
_cell.length_b   1.000
_cell.length_c   1.000
_cell.angle_alpha   90.00
_cell.angle_beta   90.00
_cell.angle_gamma   90.00
#
_symmetry.space_group_name_H-M   'P 1'
#
loop_
_entity.id
_entity.type
_entity.pdbx_description
1 polymer ?
#
loop_
_entity_poly.entity_id
_entity_poly.type
_entity_poly.pdbx_seq_one_letter_code
_entity_poly.pdbx_strand_id
1 'polypeptide(L)'
;MAGAERSGPWAASATLFEGRPWALTPLPRTSRATVNHALELVSLCGAVPILMESGAHDHAVAVVSHTPHLVAALVAGQLAGIPEDAVRLAGQGVRDVTRIADGDPRLWTQILQANAATVADVL
;
A
#
# COMPACT_ATOMS: atom_id res chain seq x y z
N MET A 1 -1.34 -4.62 -6.36
CA MET A 1 -1.98 -3.97 -5.20
C MET A 1 -3.25 -4.72 -4.83
N ALA A 2 -3.11 -5.68 -3.93
CA ALA A 2 -4.19 -6.48 -3.39
C ALA A 2 -3.86 -6.75 -1.91
N GLY A 3 -4.87 -6.89 -1.07
CA GLY A 3 -4.69 -7.06 0.35
C GLY A 3 -5.99 -6.79 1.11
N ALA A 4 -6.06 -7.35 2.30
CA ALA A 4 -7.12 -7.11 3.26
C ALA A 4 -6.47 -6.73 4.61
N GLU A 5 -7.25 -6.14 5.51
CA GLU A 5 -6.82 -5.81 6.88
C GLU A 5 -6.52 -7.05 7.75
N ARG A 6 -6.68 -8.27 7.20
CA ARG A 6 -6.49 -9.54 7.90
C ARG A 6 -5.17 -10.18 7.48
N SER A 7 -4.36 -10.54 8.47
CA SER A 7 -3.05 -11.18 8.28
C SER A 7 -3.10 -12.69 8.44
N GLY A 8 -2.12 -13.38 7.84
CA GLY A 8 -1.91 -14.83 7.98
C GLY A 8 -2.58 -15.68 6.89
N PRO A 9 -2.23 -16.98 6.80
CA PRO A 9 -2.68 -17.86 5.71
C PRO A 9 -4.20 -18.07 5.72
N TRP A 10 -4.85 -17.95 6.87
CA TRP A 10 -6.31 -18.04 7.00
C TRP A 10 -7.07 -16.88 6.34
N ALA A 11 -6.38 -15.77 6.05
CA ALA A 11 -6.93 -14.64 5.32
C ALA A 11 -6.78 -14.78 3.80
N ALA A 12 -6.16 -15.87 3.32
CA ALA A 12 -6.00 -16.12 1.90
C ALA A 12 -7.35 -16.26 1.20
N SER A 13 -7.44 -15.68 0.00
CA SER A 13 -8.60 -15.81 -0.88
C SER A 13 -8.14 -16.22 -2.27
N ALA A 14 -8.85 -17.16 -2.89
CA ALA A 14 -8.63 -17.53 -4.28
C ALA A 14 -8.86 -16.36 -5.25
N THR A 15 -9.71 -15.41 -4.86
CA THR A 15 -10.10 -14.26 -5.68
C THR A 15 -9.32 -12.98 -5.32
N LEU A 16 -8.27 -13.09 -4.49
CA LEU A 16 -7.55 -11.94 -3.94
C LEU A 16 -7.08 -10.95 -5.02
N PHE A 17 -6.70 -11.45 -6.19
CA PHE A 17 -6.11 -10.66 -7.26
C PHE A 17 -7.08 -10.33 -8.40
N GLU A 18 -8.30 -10.87 -8.39
CA GLU A 18 -9.26 -10.66 -9.47
C GLU A 18 -9.58 -9.17 -9.67
N GLY A 19 -9.39 -8.67 -10.89
CA GLY A 19 -9.58 -7.28 -11.27
C GLY A 19 -8.61 -6.30 -10.62
N ARG A 20 -7.62 -6.76 -9.85
CA ARG A 20 -6.67 -5.88 -9.14
C ARG A 20 -5.48 -5.51 -10.03
N PRO A 21 -4.97 -4.27 -9.93
CA PRO A 21 -3.76 -3.89 -10.64
C PRO A 21 -2.56 -4.65 -10.08
N TRP A 22 -1.72 -5.18 -10.95
CA TRP A 22 -0.48 -5.88 -10.62
C TRP A 22 0.68 -5.23 -11.35
N ALA A 23 1.50 -4.47 -10.61
CA ALA A 23 2.67 -3.81 -11.18
C ALA A 23 3.78 -4.82 -11.46
N LEU A 24 4.32 -4.77 -12.67
CA LEU A 24 5.52 -5.49 -13.10
C LEU A 24 6.57 -4.45 -13.49
N THR A 25 7.75 -4.52 -12.86
CA THR A 25 8.85 -3.58 -13.06
C THR A 25 10.07 -4.26 -13.70
N PRO A 26 9.97 -4.70 -14.98
CA PRO A 26 11.07 -5.37 -15.64
C PRO A 26 12.28 -4.44 -15.74
N LEU A 27 13.47 -5.00 -15.58
CA LEU A 27 14.74 -4.29 -15.69
C LEU A 27 15.40 -4.64 -17.03
N PRO A 28 16.42 -3.88 -17.49
CA PRO A 28 17.08 -4.17 -18.77
C PRO A 28 17.64 -5.60 -18.89
N ARG A 29 18.01 -6.21 -17.75
CA ARG A 29 18.49 -7.60 -17.67
C ARG A 29 17.38 -8.65 -17.62
N THR A 30 16.12 -8.24 -17.46
CA THR A 30 14.99 -9.16 -17.39
C THR A 30 14.68 -9.69 -18.78
N SER A 31 14.77 -11.01 -18.97
CA SER A 31 14.52 -11.62 -20.26
C SER A 31 13.05 -11.48 -20.67
N ARG A 32 12.78 -11.41 -21.97
CA ARG A 32 11.40 -11.40 -22.50
C ARG A 32 10.60 -12.63 -22.05
N ALA A 33 11.24 -13.79 -21.98
CA ALA A 33 10.58 -15.02 -21.50
C ALA A 33 10.10 -14.87 -20.04
N THR A 34 10.93 -14.28 -19.18
CA THR A 34 10.57 -14.01 -17.77
C THR A 34 9.38 -13.06 -17.67
N VAL A 35 9.37 -11.98 -18.47
CA VAL A 35 8.23 -11.04 -18.49
C VAL A 35 6.96 -11.74 -18.96
N ASN A 36 7.04 -12.56 -20.00
CA ASN A 36 5.88 -13.30 -20.52
C ASN A 36 5.30 -14.26 -19.49
N HIS A 37 6.14 -15.01 -18.75
CA HIS A 37 5.67 -15.88 -17.67
C HIS A 37 5.02 -15.10 -16.52
N ALA A 38 5.55 -13.92 -16.18
CA ALA A 38 4.92 -13.07 -15.17
C ALA A 38 3.54 -12.57 -15.64
N LEU A 39 3.42 -12.16 -16.92
CA LEU A 39 2.14 -11.75 -17.50
C LEU A 39 1.11 -12.88 -17.54
N GLU A 40 1.55 -14.09 -17.90
CA GLU A 40 0.71 -15.29 -17.86
C GLU A 40 0.20 -15.56 -16.45
N LEU A 41 1.07 -15.51 -15.44
CA LEU A 41 0.69 -15.65 -14.03
C LEU A 41 -0.34 -14.61 -13.60
N VAL A 42 -0.11 -13.33 -13.92
CA VAL A 42 -1.05 -12.24 -13.61
C VAL A 42 -2.42 -12.53 -14.23
N SER A 43 -2.44 -12.99 -15.49
CA SER A 43 -3.68 -13.35 -16.18
C SER A 43 -4.39 -14.54 -15.54
N LEU A 44 -3.66 -15.59 -15.14
CA LEU A 44 -4.21 -16.77 -14.47
C LEU A 44 -4.84 -16.42 -13.11
N CYS A 45 -4.32 -15.40 -12.44
CA CYS A 45 -4.88 -14.85 -11.20
C CYS A 45 -6.04 -13.86 -11.43
N GLY A 46 -6.46 -13.62 -12.68
CA GLY A 46 -7.53 -12.68 -13.02
C GLY A 46 -7.17 -11.21 -12.78
N ALA A 47 -5.89 -10.89 -12.62
CA ALA A 47 -5.40 -9.56 -12.31
C ALA A 47 -5.12 -8.73 -13.57
N VAL A 48 -4.93 -7.42 -13.38
CA VAL A 48 -4.67 -6.47 -14.46
C VAL A 48 -3.18 -6.09 -14.45
N PRO A 49 -2.36 -6.53 -15.42
CA PRO A 49 -0.94 -6.20 -15.45
C PRO A 49 -0.72 -4.71 -15.75
N ILE A 50 0.23 -4.10 -15.04
CA ILE A 50 0.73 -2.74 -15.31
C ILE A 50 2.24 -2.82 -15.42
N LEU A 51 2.79 -2.62 -16.63
CA LEU A 51 4.23 -2.51 -16.80
C LEU A 51 4.67 -1.08 -16.58
N MET A 52 5.70 -0.88 -15.76
CA MET A 52 6.28 0.43 -15.51
C MET A 52 7.72 0.33 -15.02
N GLU A 53 8.45 1.43 -15.01
CA GLU A 53 9.78 1.49 -14.41
C GLU A 53 9.68 1.43 -12.87
N SER A 54 10.71 0.90 -12.21
CA SER A 54 10.72 0.79 -10.74
C SER A 54 10.62 2.14 -10.05
N GLY A 55 11.32 3.17 -10.53
CA GLY A 55 11.22 4.52 -9.97
C GLY A 55 9.82 5.13 -10.15
N ALA A 56 9.18 4.90 -11.30
CA ALA A 56 7.80 5.34 -11.55
C ALA A 56 6.80 4.62 -10.65
N HIS A 57 7.00 3.32 -10.41
CA HIS A 57 6.22 2.56 -9.43
C HIS A 57 6.36 3.16 -8.03
N ASP A 58 7.59 3.36 -7.57
CA ASP A 58 7.88 3.84 -6.22
C ASP A 58 7.31 5.24 -5.98
N HIS A 59 7.39 6.14 -6.96
CA HIS A 59 6.73 7.43 -6.91
C HIS A 59 5.20 7.29 -6.88
N ALA A 60 4.62 6.45 -7.74
CA ALA A 60 3.18 6.23 -7.76
C ALA A 60 2.68 5.73 -6.39
N VAL A 61 3.31 4.71 -5.80
CA VAL A 61 2.90 4.18 -4.49
C VAL A 61 3.23 5.10 -3.32
N ALA A 62 4.26 5.95 -3.43
CA ALA A 62 4.50 7.01 -2.46
C ALA A 62 3.26 7.93 -2.37
N VAL A 63 2.78 8.41 -3.52
CA VAL A 63 1.62 9.31 -3.61
C VAL A 63 0.31 8.62 -3.21
N VAL A 64 0.02 7.43 -3.74
CA VAL A 64 -1.32 6.82 -3.60
C VAL A 64 -1.46 5.89 -2.41
N SER A 65 -0.38 5.54 -1.71
CA SER A 65 -0.40 4.55 -0.62
C SER A 65 0.42 4.96 0.60
N HIS A 66 1.72 5.21 0.43
CA HIS A 66 2.62 5.39 1.58
C HIS A 66 2.36 6.69 2.32
N THR A 67 2.32 7.82 1.59
CA THR A 67 2.06 9.14 2.19
C THR A 67 0.68 9.20 2.84
N PRO A 68 -0.42 8.75 2.21
CA PRO A 68 -1.72 8.65 2.86
C PRO A 68 -1.70 7.85 4.17
N HIS A 69 -1.01 6.70 4.20
CA HIS A 69 -0.90 5.90 5.43
C HIS A 69 -0.07 6.61 6.51
N LEU A 70 1.04 7.23 6.14
CA LEU A 70 1.88 8.00 7.07
C LEU A 70 1.11 9.16 7.70
N VAL A 71 0.37 9.93 6.89
CA VAL A 71 -0.48 11.02 7.38
C VAL A 71 -1.58 10.47 8.31
N ALA A 72 -2.25 9.38 7.94
CA ALA A 72 -3.25 8.74 8.79
C ALA A 72 -2.67 8.33 10.16
N ALA A 73 -1.49 7.72 10.18
CA ALA A 73 -0.79 7.33 11.39
C ALA A 73 -0.38 8.54 12.25
N LEU A 74 0.09 9.63 11.63
CA LEU A 74 0.40 10.88 12.33
C LEU A 74 -0.84 11.49 12.99
N VAL A 75 -1.98 11.56 12.27
CA VAL A 75 -3.24 12.05 12.84
C VAL A 75 -3.71 11.17 13.99
N ALA A 76 -3.70 9.85 13.83
CA ALA A 76 -4.06 8.91 14.89
C ALA A 76 -3.15 9.07 16.13
N GLY A 77 -1.85 9.26 15.92
CA GLY A 77 -0.89 9.50 16.98
C GLY A 77 -1.17 10.78 17.78
N GLN A 78 -1.66 11.85 17.15
CA GLN A 78 -2.06 13.08 17.86
C GLN A 78 -3.25 12.84 18.79
N LEU A 79 -4.19 11.95 18.41
CA LEU A 79 -5.37 11.63 19.21
C LEU A 79 -5.03 10.79 20.45
N ALA A 80 -3.96 10.00 20.41
CA ALA A 80 -3.57 9.13 21.51
C ALA A 80 -3.21 9.89 22.81
N GLY A 81 -2.82 11.17 22.70
CA GLY A 81 -2.47 12.02 23.84
C GLY A 81 -3.61 12.91 24.37
N ILE A 82 -4.81 12.82 23.79
CA ILE A 82 -5.93 13.71 24.11
C ILE A 82 -6.91 13.03 25.07
N PRO A 83 -7.48 13.76 26.06
CA PRO A 83 -8.55 13.27 26.92
C PRO A 83 -9.76 12.70 26.17
N GLU A 84 -10.39 11.65 26.71
CA GLU A 84 -11.49 10.94 26.04
C GLU A 84 -12.69 11.83 25.72
N ASP A 85 -12.98 12.81 26.59
CA ASP A 85 -14.03 13.81 26.38
C ASP A 85 -13.76 14.70 25.15
N ALA A 86 -12.51 15.06 24.90
CA ALA A 86 -12.12 15.77 23.70
C ALA A 86 -12.13 14.87 22.45
N VAL A 87 -11.79 13.58 22.57
CA VAL A 87 -11.93 12.60 21.47
C VAL A 87 -13.39 12.43 21.05
N ARG A 88 -14.35 12.57 21.99
CA ARG A 88 -15.80 12.50 21.68
C ARG A 88 -16.28 13.62 20.76
N LEU A 89 -15.51 14.71 20.61
CA LEU A 89 -15.79 15.78 19.63
C LEU A 89 -15.40 15.38 18.20
N ALA A 90 -14.67 14.28 18.01
CA ALA A 90 -14.24 13.85 16.68
C ALA A 90 -15.44 13.47 15.79
N GLY A 91 -15.56 14.17 14.66
CA GLY A 91 -16.54 13.86 13.62
C GLY A 91 -16.09 12.74 12.68
N GLN A 92 -16.92 12.46 11.67
CA GLN A 92 -16.67 11.43 10.67
C GLN A 92 -15.33 11.61 9.93
N GLY A 93 -14.94 12.86 9.62
CA GLY A 93 -13.70 13.13 8.90
C GLY A 93 -12.44 12.62 9.60
N VAL A 94 -12.39 12.70 10.94
CA VAL A 94 -11.27 12.12 11.70
C VAL A 94 -11.24 10.60 11.54
N ARG A 95 -12.41 9.95 11.65
CA ARG A 95 -12.54 8.49 11.50
C ARG A 95 -12.10 8.04 10.11
N ASP A 96 -12.49 8.76 9.07
CA ASP A 96 -12.16 8.43 7.68
C ASP A 96 -10.65 8.56 7.42
N VAL A 97 -10.03 9.62 7.94
CA VAL A 97 -8.58 9.85 7.83
C VAL A 97 -7.79 8.78 8.58
N THR A 98 -8.20 8.43 9.80
CA THR A 98 -7.46 7.45 10.63
C THR A 98 -7.80 6.00 10.34
N ARG A 99 -8.79 5.71 9.48
CA ARG A 99 -9.26 4.33 9.21
C ARG A 99 -8.14 3.40 8.77
N ILE A 100 -7.18 3.91 8.00
CA ILE A 100 -6.05 3.12 7.48
C ILE A 100 -4.83 3.14 8.39
N ALA A 101 -4.86 3.86 9.52
CA ALA A 101 -3.71 3.99 10.43
C ALA A 101 -3.38 2.70 11.20
N ASP A 102 -4.33 1.75 11.27
CA ASP A 102 -4.19 0.49 12.01
C ASP A 102 -3.42 -0.60 11.24
N GLY A 103 -2.57 -0.21 10.29
CA GLY A 103 -1.68 -1.12 9.59
C GLY A 103 -0.57 -1.65 10.52
N ASP A 104 -0.08 -2.87 10.25
CA ASP A 104 1.02 -3.48 11.02
C ASP A 104 2.25 -2.52 11.05
N PRO A 105 2.64 -2.00 12.23
CA PRO A 105 3.73 -1.04 12.35
C PRO A 105 5.07 -1.58 11.84
N ARG A 106 5.33 -2.88 11.97
CA ARG A 106 6.58 -3.49 11.49
C ARG A 106 6.63 -3.48 9.97
N LEU A 107 5.52 -3.85 9.33
CA LEU A 107 5.41 -3.84 7.87
C LEU A 107 5.54 -2.42 7.33
N TRP A 108 4.78 -1.48 7.88
CA TRP A 108 4.78 -0.10 7.40
C TRP A 108 6.10 0.62 7.63
N THR A 109 6.81 0.31 8.73
CA THR A 109 8.17 0.80 8.93
C THR A 109 9.10 0.34 7.80
N GLN A 110 9.03 -0.93 7.41
CA GLN A 110 9.85 -1.45 6.31
C GLN A 110 9.49 -0.80 4.96
N ILE A 111 8.19 -0.64 4.68
CA ILE A 111 7.71 0.01 3.45
C ILE A 111 8.21 1.45 3.37
N LEU A 112 8.03 2.22 4.44
CA LEU A 112 8.44 3.63 4.50
C LEU A 112 9.96 3.77 4.44
N GLN A 113 10.73 2.89 5.11
CA GLN A 113 12.19 2.89 5.03
C GLN A 113 12.70 2.58 3.61
N ALA A 114 12.09 1.60 2.94
CA ALA A 114 12.49 1.19 1.59
C ALA A 114 12.24 2.29 0.54
N ASN A 115 11.25 3.16 0.75
CA ASN A 115 10.87 4.23 -0.17
C ASN A 115 10.97 5.64 0.46
N ALA A 116 11.87 5.82 1.43
CA ALA A 116 11.90 7.01 2.29
C ALA A 116 12.15 8.31 1.51
N ALA A 117 13.08 8.31 0.56
CA ALA A 117 13.41 9.49 -0.24
C ALA A 117 12.21 9.96 -1.06
N THR A 118 11.57 9.04 -1.80
CA THR A 118 10.40 9.36 -2.62
C THR A 118 9.20 9.81 -1.78
N VAL A 119 8.99 9.21 -0.59
CA VAL A 119 7.94 9.65 0.33
C VAL A 119 8.24 11.06 0.85
N ALA A 120 9.49 11.37 1.16
CA ALA A 120 9.90 12.70 1.60
C ALA A 120 9.72 13.75 0.49
N ASP A 121 9.97 13.41 -0.77
CA ASP A 121 9.74 14.32 -1.91
C ASP A 121 8.26 14.63 -2.16
N VAL A 122 7.34 13.77 -1.70
CA VAL A 122 5.89 13.97 -1.82
C VAL A 122 5.32 14.85 -0.71
N LEU A 123 6.00 14.97 0.43
CA LEU A 123 5.57 15.75 1.61
C LEU A 123 6.00 17.22 1.52
#